data_AF-A0A7J7VP77-F1
#
_entry.id   AF-A0A7J7VP77-F1
#
_cell.length_a   1.000
_cell.length_b   1.000
_cell.length_c   1.000
_cell.angle_alpha   90.00
_cell.angle_beta   90.00
_cell.angle_gamma   90.00
#
_symmetry.space_group_name_H-M   'P 1'
#
loop_
_entity.id
_entity.type
_entity.pdbx_description
1 polymer ?
#
loop_
_entity_poly.entity_id
_entity_poly.type
_entity_poly.pdbx_seq_one_letter_code
_entity_poly.pdbx_strand_id
1 'polypeptide(L)'
;MKLVLPLAWELSVWEDKDCSSLSPLSLFFILDKTDCQAKRTPERNTVCKRCPDGFFSNETSAKAPCRKHTNCSAFGLLLTQRGNATHDNICSGNSDMPRRCGIDVTLCEEAFFRFAVPTKFTPNWLSVLVDNLPGTKVNAESVERIKRRHSSQEQTFQLLKLWKHQNKDQDLVKKIIQDIDLCENSVQRHLGHMNLTFEQLCSLMESLPGKKVTTEDIEQTTKACTSGEQILKLLSLWRVKNGDQDTLKGLMHALKHLKMYHFPKTVSQSLRKTIRFLHSFTMYRLYQKLFLEMIGNQVQSVKISCL
;
A
#
# COMPACT_ATOMS: atom_id res chain seq x y z
N MET A 1 44.20 28.53 -11.41
CA MET A 1 43.11 28.63 -10.44
C MET A 1 42.82 27.24 -9.88
N LYS A 2 43.30 26.94 -8.67
CA LYS A 2 42.84 25.79 -7.88
C LYS A 2 41.81 26.32 -6.90
N LEU A 3 40.54 25.99 -7.08
CA LEU A 3 39.54 26.11 -6.02
C LEU A 3 39.44 24.73 -5.37
N VAL A 4 40.17 24.61 -4.27
CA VAL A 4 40.16 23.44 -3.38
C VAL A 4 38.80 23.44 -2.68
N LEU A 5 38.02 22.38 -2.88
CA LEU A 5 36.86 22.07 -2.04
C LEU A 5 37.36 21.74 -0.63
N PRO A 6 36.91 22.42 0.44
CA PRO A 6 37.23 21.98 1.79
C PRO A 6 36.40 20.73 2.12
N LEU A 7 37.14 19.66 2.40
CA LEU A 7 36.68 18.43 3.02
C LEU A 7 36.00 18.74 4.37
N ALA A 8 34.83 18.17 4.61
CA ALA A 8 34.33 17.55 5.86
C ALA A 8 34.55 18.14 7.29
N TRP A 9 35.30 19.21 7.56
CA TRP A 9 35.69 19.59 8.95
C TRP A 9 35.05 20.87 9.53
N GLU A 10 34.10 21.53 8.84
CA GLU A 10 33.47 22.78 9.35
C GLU A 10 32.01 22.63 9.84
N LEU A 11 31.54 21.43 10.16
CA LEU A 11 30.17 21.24 10.65
C LEU A 11 29.95 21.69 12.11
N SER A 12 31.02 21.88 12.89
CA SER A 12 30.99 22.38 14.27
C SER A 12 30.99 23.92 14.39
N VAL A 13 30.99 24.66 13.27
CA VAL A 13 31.13 26.13 13.24
C VAL A 13 29.77 26.87 13.10
N TRP A 14 28.65 26.13 13.00
CA TRP A 14 27.34 26.67 12.61
C TRP A 14 26.27 26.58 13.70
N GLU A 15 26.64 26.21 14.93
CA GLU A 15 25.75 26.32 16.09
C GLU A 15 25.70 27.80 16.52
N ASP A 16 24.48 28.36 16.64
CA ASP A 16 24.19 29.71 17.14
C ASP A 16 24.62 30.92 16.28
N LYS A 17 24.58 30.83 14.93
CA LYS A 17 24.78 32.01 14.08
C LYS A 17 23.49 32.78 13.77
N ASP A 18 23.60 34.09 13.81
CA ASP A 18 22.54 35.03 13.46
C ASP A 18 22.27 34.96 11.94
N CYS A 19 21.07 34.48 11.55
CA CYS A 19 20.69 34.23 10.15
C CYS A 19 20.86 35.47 9.25
N SER A 20 20.86 36.66 9.83
CA SER A 20 21.02 37.95 9.14
C SER A 20 22.40 38.17 8.51
N SER A 21 23.42 37.37 8.89
CA SER A 21 24.83 37.59 8.51
C SER A 21 25.36 36.65 7.40
N LEU A 22 24.49 35.81 6.84
CA LEU A 22 24.89 34.69 5.98
C LEU A 22 24.57 34.94 4.51
N SER A 23 25.41 34.42 3.62
CA SER A 23 25.20 34.54 2.16
C SER A 23 23.91 33.82 1.73
N PRO A 24 23.26 34.19 0.61
CA PRO A 24 22.00 33.56 0.16
C PRO A 24 22.08 32.04 -0.01
N LEU A 25 23.22 31.54 -0.49
CA LEU A 25 23.49 30.10 -0.63
C LEU A 25 23.64 29.42 0.75
N SER A 26 24.33 30.08 1.69
CA SER A 26 24.46 29.60 3.06
C SER A 26 23.12 29.57 3.80
N LEU A 27 22.26 30.58 3.56
CA LEU A 27 20.90 30.67 4.10
C LEU A 27 20.05 29.47 3.65
N PHE A 28 20.12 29.13 2.37
CA PHE A 28 19.38 28.02 1.77
C PHE A 28 19.75 26.67 2.42
N PHE A 29 21.04 26.40 2.63
CA PHE A 29 21.51 25.15 3.25
C PHE A 29 21.23 25.04 4.76
N ILE A 30 21.11 26.15 5.49
CA ILE A 30 20.78 26.15 6.91
C ILE A 30 19.29 25.92 7.13
N LEU A 31 18.44 26.63 6.39
CA LEU A 31 16.99 26.63 6.60
C LEU A 31 16.34 25.25 6.38
N ASP A 32 16.94 24.41 5.52
CA ASP A 32 16.50 23.02 5.33
C ASP A 32 16.89 22.09 6.49
N LYS A 33 17.69 22.54 7.46
CA LYS A 33 18.23 21.70 8.57
C LYS A 33 17.76 22.13 9.96
N THR A 34 16.99 23.20 10.08
CA THR A 34 16.80 23.91 11.35
C THR A 34 15.35 24.28 11.66
N ASP A 35 14.99 24.26 12.95
CA ASP A 35 13.81 24.93 13.52
C ASP A 35 14.17 26.38 13.86
N CYS A 36 13.36 27.34 13.44
CA CYS A 36 13.58 28.75 13.74
C CYS A 36 12.59 29.19 14.82
N GLN A 37 13.02 29.18 16.09
CA GLN A 37 12.21 29.70 17.20
C GLN A 37 12.30 31.23 17.23
N ALA A 38 11.23 31.90 16.81
CA ALA A 38 11.13 33.35 16.91
C ALA A 38 10.24 33.78 18.10
N LYS A 39 10.83 34.47 19.07
CA LYS A 39 10.10 35.47 19.86
C LYS A 39 10.46 36.84 19.26
N ARG A 40 9.60 37.36 18.38
CA ARG A 40 9.80 38.69 17.77
C ARG A 40 9.85 39.76 18.87
N THR A 41 10.96 40.47 18.95
CA THR A 41 11.08 41.79 19.58
C THR A 41 11.87 42.70 18.64
N PRO A 42 11.71 44.04 18.70
CA PRO A 42 12.34 44.98 17.75
C PRO A 42 13.88 44.92 17.70
N GLU A 43 14.50 44.23 18.66
CA GLU A 43 15.95 44.19 18.88
C GLU A 43 16.56 42.78 18.78
N ARG A 44 15.80 41.73 18.45
CA ARG A 44 16.33 40.34 18.38
C ARG A 44 15.92 39.60 17.10
N ASN A 45 16.94 39.16 16.36
CA ASN A 45 16.83 38.37 15.14
C ASN A 45 16.42 36.91 15.40
N THR A 46 15.91 36.25 14.37
CA THR A 46 15.49 34.84 14.40
C THR A 46 16.71 33.91 14.48
N VAL A 47 16.86 33.19 15.60
CA VAL A 47 17.91 32.17 15.75
C VAL A 47 17.37 30.82 15.26
N CYS A 48 18.07 30.20 14.31
CA CYS A 48 17.69 28.90 13.76
C CYS A 48 18.58 27.81 14.38
N LYS A 49 17.96 26.76 14.93
CA LYS A 49 18.62 25.63 15.61
C LYS A 49 18.44 24.36 14.82
N ARG A 50 19.47 23.51 14.75
CA ARG A 50 19.39 22.23 14.03
C ARG A 50 18.27 21.35 14.58
N CYS A 51 17.57 20.65 13.69
CA CYS A 51 16.57 19.67 14.11
C CYS A 51 17.21 18.61 15.01
N PRO A 52 16.62 18.32 16.19
CA PRO A 52 17.15 17.31 17.09
C PRO A 52 17.04 15.91 16.47
N ASP A 53 17.80 14.96 17.01
CA ASP A 53 17.76 13.57 16.54
C ASP A 53 16.34 13.01 16.59
N GLY A 54 15.93 12.37 15.48
CA GLY A 54 14.55 11.89 15.31
C GLY A 54 13.60 12.91 14.68
N PHE A 55 14.08 14.07 14.21
CA PHE A 55 13.30 15.09 13.52
C PHE A 55 14.00 15.59 12.25
N PHE A 56 13.22 16.10 11.30
CA PHE A 56 13.68 16.67 10.02
C PHE A 56 12.88 17.90 9.61
N SER A 57 13.47 18.74 8.77
CA SER A 57 12.78 19.78 7.99
C SER A 57 13.10 19.57 6.52
N ASN A 58 12.14 19.65 5.62
CA ASN A 58 12.36 19.50 4.17
C ASN A 58 11.94 20.76 3.39
N GLU A 59 11.71 21.87 4.12
CA GLU A 59 11.22 23.13 3.59
C GLU A 59 12.02 24.28 4.18
N THR A 60 12.42 25.20 3.31
CA THR A 60 13.08 26.45 3.69
C THR A 60 12.04 27.42 4.29
N SER A 61 11.87 27.42 5.62
CA SER A 61 10.85 28.26 6.28
C SER A 61 11.35 28.88 7.59
N ALA A 62 11.06 30.17 7.78
CA ALA A 62 11.44 30.92 8.98
C ALA A 62 10.55 30.63 10.21
N LYS A 63 9.52 29.78 10.08
CA LYS A 63 8.54 29.48 11.14
C LYS A 63 8.11 28.01 11.21
N ALA A 64 8.54 27.17 10.27
CA ALA A 64 8.10 25.78 10.25
C ALA A 64 8.86 24.98 11.33
N PRO A 65 8.16 24.24 12.20
CA PRO A 65 8.82 23.40 13.20
C PRO A 65 9.42 22.15 12.55
N CYS A 66 10.48 21.60 13.16
CA CYS A 66 10.99 20.29 12.76
C CYS A 66 9.92 19.20 12.95
N ARG A 67 9.79 18.35 11.94
CA ARG A 67 8.80 17.26 11.88
C ARG A 67 9.44 15.99 12.40
N LYS A 68 8.71 15.21 13.20
CA LYS A 68 9.23 13.95 13.72
C LYS A 68 9.41 12.94 12.59
N HIS A 69 10.50 12.17 12.64
CA HIS A 69 10.72 11.09 11.69
C HIS A 69 9.62 10.03 11.76
N THR A 70 9.22 9.52 10.60
CA THR A 70 8.25 8.44 10.44
C THR A 70 8.75 7.18 11.14
N ASN A 71 7.96 6.64 12.08
CA ASN A 71 8.27 5.39 12.75
C ASN A 71 7.81 4.21 11.89
N CYS A 72 8.72 3.63 11.11
CA CYS A 72 8.42 2.52 10.20
C CYS A 72 7.79 1.32 10.91
N SER A 73 8.22 1.00 12.14
CA SER A 73 7.69 -0.11 12.94
C SER A 73 6.22 0.09 13.32
N ALA A 74 5.78 1.34 13.50
CA ALA A 74 4.37 1.65 13.74
C ALA A 74 3.48 1.37 12.51
N PHE A 75 4.08 1.28 11.31
CA PHE A 75 3.42 0.94 10.05
C PHE A 75 3.64 -0.52 9.63
N GLY A 76 4.30 -1.34 10.45
CA GLY A 76 4.67 -2.72 10.07
C GLY A 76 5.68 -2.78 8.91
N LEU A 77 6.39 -1.68 8.67
CA LEU A 77 7.41 -1.53 7.63
C LEU A 77 8.81 -1.57 8.28
N LEU A 78 9.80 -2.04 7.53
CA LEU A 78 11.21 -1.94 7.93
C LEU A 78 11.77 -0.57 7.55
N LEU A 79 12.59 -0.02 8.44
CA LEU A 79 13.39 1.17 8.15
C LEU A 79 14.51 0.78 7.18
N THR A 80 14.41 1.20 5.92
CA THR A 80 15.43 0.90 4.89
C THR A 80 16.50 1.97 4.83
N GLN A 81 16.12 3.23 5.06
CA GLN A 81 17.07 4.33 5.18
C GLN A 81 16.68 5.21 6.37
N ARG A 82 17.62 5.40 7.28
CA ARG A 82 17.47 6.32 8.41
C ARG A 82 17.51 7.76 7.89
N GLY A 83 16.49 8.53 8.23
CA GLY A 83 16.39 9.95 7.93
C GLY A 83 17.44 10.77 8.66
N ASN A 84 17.61 12.02 8.24
CA ASN A 84 18.49 13.00 8.90
C ASN A 84 17.75 14.32 9.12
N ALA A 85 18.48 15.39 9.45
CA ALA A 85 17.87 16.71 9.70
C ALA A 85 17.13 17.32 8.48
N THR A 86 17.39 16.85 7.26
CA THR A 86 16.76 17.35 6.01
C THR A 86 15.72 16.42 5.39
N HIS A 87 15.70 15.15 5.79
CA HIS A 87 14.81 14.16 5.18
C HIS A 87 14.31 13.13 6.18
N ASP A 88 13.10 12.63 5.90
CA ASP A 88 12.43 11.65 6.74
C ASP A 88 13.07 10.24 6.62
N ASN A 89 12.71 9.36 7.55
CA ASN A 89 12.93 7.93 7.42
C ASN A 89 12.24 7.37 6.17
N ILE A 90 12.96 6.54 5.41
CA ILE A 90 12.37 5.75 4.34
C ILE A 90 11.98 4.39 4.89
N CYS A 91 10.70 4.09 4.78
CA CYS A 91 10.11 2.82 5.21
C CYS A 91 9.79 1.97 3.98
N SER A 92 10.13 0.68 4.03
CA SER A 92 9.72 -0.30 3.02
C SER A 92 9.08 -1.51 3.68
N GLY A 93 8.18 -2.17 2.97
CA GLY A 93 7.68 -3.48 3.42
C GLY A 93 8.83 -4.47 3.46
N ASN A 94 8.91 -5.24 4.55
CA ASN A 94 9.88 -6.30 4.84
C ASN A 94 10.73 -6.76 3.64
N SER A 95 11.94 -6.19 3.48
CA SER A 95 12.89 -6.53 2.41
C SER A 95 13.97 -7.53 2.83
N ASP A 96 13.94 -8.01 4.08
CA ASP A 96 15.00 -8.88 4.63
C ASP A 96 14.60 -10.36 4.74
N MET A 97 13.69 -10.81 3.86
CA MET A 97 13.59 -12.21 3.47
C MET A 97 13.99 -12.32 2.00
N PRO A 98 14.75 -13.35 1.59
CA PRO A 98 15.21 -13.45 0.21
C PRO A 98 14.00 -13.38 -0.73
N ARG A 99 13.93 -12.29 -1.50
CA ARG A 99 13.09 -12.06 -2.70
C ARG A 99 11.81 -12.90 -2.74
N ARG A 100 10.88 -12.69 -1.80
CA ARG A 100 9.50 -13.13 -2.02
C ARG A 100 8.86 -12.16 -3.01
N CYS A 101 8.15 -12.69 -3.99
CA CYS A 101 7.28 -11.92 -4.86
C CYS A 101 6.24 -11.21 -3.99
N GLY A 102 6.50 -9.97 -3.58
CA GLY A 102 5.69 -9.27 -2.58
C GLY A 102 4.31 -8.94 -3.12
N ILE A 103 3.33 -9.82 -2.92
CA ILE A 103 1.91 -9.61 -3.28
C ILE A 103 1.22 -9.00 -2.07
N ASP A 104 0.68 -7.78 -2.24
CA ASP A 104 0.15 -6.97 -1.14
C ASP A 104 -1.27 -7.38 -0.71
N VAL A 105 -2.13 -7.69 -1.69
CA VAL A 105 -3.42 -8.35 -1.45
C VAL A 105 -3.63 -9.38 -2.55
N THR A 106 -3.91 -10.62 -2.17
CA THR A 106 -4.08 -11.75 -3.08
C THR A 106 -5.48 -11.78 -3.73
N LEU A 107 -5.75 -12.74 -4.63
CA LEU A 107 -7.03 -12.76 -5.36
C LEU A 107 -8.23 -13.17 -4.49
N CYS A 108 -8.06 -14.15 -3.60
CA CYS A 108 -9.07 -14.56 -2.64
C CYS A 108 -9.28 -13.51 -1.54
N GLU A 109 -8.22 -12.84 -1.10
CA GLU A 109 -8.35 -11.70 -0.19
C GLU A 109 -9.15 -10.57 -0.84
N GLU A 110 -8.85 -10.23 -2.10
CA GLU A 110 -9.61 -9.23 -2.83
C GLU A 110 -11.06 -9.64 -3.01
N ALA A 111 -11.32 -10.88 -3.43
CA ALA A 111 -12.67 -11.40 -3.60
C ALA A 111 -13.47 -11.35 -2.30
N PHE A 112 -12.85 -11.72 -1.18
CA PHE A 112 -13.47 -11.65 0.13
C PHE A 112 -13.73 -10.22 0.60
N PHE A 113 -12.76 -9.32 0.48
CA PHE A 113 -12.94 -7.92 0.89
C PHE A 113 -13.99 -7.22 0.03
N ARG A 114 -14.07 -7.54 -1.26
CA ARG A 114 -15.12 -7.04 -2.15
C ARG A 114 -16.49 -7.62 -1.85
N PHE A 115 -16.57 -8.88 -1.43
CA PHE A 115 -17.80 -9.47 -0.93
C PHE A 115 -18.37 -8.71 0.29
N ALA A 116 -17.50 -8.20 1.15
CA ALA A 116 -17.88 -7.42 2.33
C ALA A 116 -18.27 -5.96 2.02
N VAL A 117 -18.10 -5.47 0.79
CA VAL A 117 -18.53 -4.12 0.40
C VAL A 117 -20.05 -4.10 0.19
N PRO A 118 -20.81 -3.25 0.90
CA PRO A 118 -22.26 -3.19 0.72
C PRO A 118 -22.65 -2.76 -0.69
N THR A 119 -23.61 -3.46 -1.29
CA THR A 119 -24.18 -3.10 -2.61
C THR A 119 -25.13 -1.90 -2.54
N LYS A 120 -25.65 -1.58 -1.35
CA LYS A 120 -26.44 -0.39 -1.06
C LYS A 120 -25.73 0.43 0.01
N PHE A 121 -25.52 1.72 -0.25
CA PHE A 121 -24.77 2.59 0.65
C PHE A 121 -25.56 2.80 1.94
N THR A 122 -25.18 2.09 3.00
CA THR A 122 -25.70 2.32 4.35
C THR A 122 -24.93 3.49 4.95
N PRO A 123 -25.60 4.58 5.37
CA PRO A 123 -24.93 5.65 6.11
C PRO A 123 -24.18 5.07 7.32
N ASN A 124 -22.98 5.58 7.59
CA ASN A 124 -22.13 5.14 8.71
C ASN A 124 -21.63 3.68 8.65
N TRP A 125 -21.70 3.00 7.51
CA TRP A 125 -21.21 1.63 7.33
C TRP A 125 -19.79 1.40 7.89
N LEU A 126 -18.84 2.30 7.62
CA LEU A 126 -17.47 2.15 8.12
C LEU A 126 -17.38 2.16 9.64
N SER A 127 -18.18 2.99 10.32
CA SER A 127 -18.21 3.03 11.79
C SER A 127 -18.75 1.72 12.33
N VAL A 128 -19.87 1.24 11.78
CA VAL A 128 -20.47 -0.04 12.14
C VAL A 128 -19.46 -1.17 11.95
N LEU A 129 -18.72 -1.16 10.83
CA LEU A 129 -17.72 -2.18 10.56
C LEU A 129 -16.60 -2.12 11.60
N VAL A 130 -15.98 -0.95 11.84
CA VAL A 130 -14.91 -0.78 12.85
C VAL A 130 -15.34 -1.29 14.24
N ASP A 131 -16.58 -1.06 14.63
CA ASP A 131 -17.08 -1.46 15.95
C ASP A 131 -17.35 -2.96 16.09
N ASN A 132 -17.63 -3.65 14.98
CA ASN A 132 -17.97 -5.08 14.98
C ASN A 132 -16.80 -5.98 14.54
N LEU A 133 -15.73 -5.42 13.98
CA LEU A 133 -14.53 -6.18 13.60
C LEU A 133 -13.87 -6.80 14.85
N PRO A 134 -13.42 -8.07 14.79
CA PRO A 134 -12.85 -8.74 15.95
C PRO A 134 -11.39 -8.34 16.16
N GLY A 135 -10.92 -8.51 17.39
CA GLY A 135 -9.56 -8.15 17.80
C GLY A 135 -9.43 -6.67 18.16
N THR A 136 -8.25 -6.11 17.92
CA THR A 136 -7.93 -4.71 18.20
C THR A 136 -8.61 -3.81 17.18
N LYS A 137 -9.39 -2.84 17.68
CA LYS A 137 -10.05 -1.83 16.83
C LYS A 137 -9.05 -1.01 16.02
N VAL A 138 -9.42 -0.68 14.80
CA VAL A 138 -8.68 0.26 13.96
C VAL A 138 -8.85 1.66 14.53
N ASN A 139 -7.75 2.40 14.70
CA ASN A 139 -7.79 3.72 15.32
C ASN A 139 -8.53 4.76 14.44
N ALA A 140 -9.15 5.74 15.09
CA ALA A 140 -9.95 6.76 14.42
C ALA A 140 -9.15 7.60 13.40
N GLU A 141 -7.87 7.88 13.68
CA GLU A 141 -6.99 8.61 12.77
C GLU A 141 -6.81 7.86 11.44
N SER A 142 -6.64 6.54 11.49
CA SER A 142 -6.49 5.71 10.29
C SER A 142 -7.78 5.63 9.51
N VAL A 143 -8.93 5.56 10.19
CA VAL A 143 -10.25 5.58 9.54
C VAL A 143 -10.46 6.91 8.81
N GLU A 144 -10.15 8.05 9.43
CA GLU A 144 -10.23 9.36 8.78
C GLU A 144 -9.25 9.49 7.62
N ARG A 145 -8.04 8.92 7.74
CA ARG A 145 -7.07 8.89 6.65
C ARG A 145 -7.57 8.07 5.46
N ILE A 146 -8.28 6.96 5.71
CA ILE A 146 -8.91 6.14 4.67
C ILE A 146 -10.02 6.93 3.95
N LYS A 147 -10.91 7.60 4.70
CA LYS A 147 -11.97 8.44 4.13
C LYS A 147 -11.43 9.55 3.23
N ARG A 148 -10.30 10.16 3.59
CA ARG A 148 -9.68 11.25 2.83
C ARG A 148 -8.97 10.78 1.55
N ARG A 149 -8.42 9.56 1.54
CA ARG A 149 -7.54 9.08 0.45
C ARG A 149 -8.23 8.18 -0.57
N HIS A 150 -9.38 7.60 -0.22
CA HIS A 150 -10.04 6.58 -1.03
C HIS A 150 -11.50 6.93 -1.32
N SER A 151 -12.00 6.46 -2.47
CA SER A 151 -13.40 6.56 -2.87
C SER A 151 -14.29 5.84 -1.85
N SER A 152 -15.58 6.18 -1.80
CA SER A 152 -16.53 5.52 -0.90
C SER A 152 -16.62 4.01 -1.14
N GLN A 153 -16.46 3.57 -2.40
CA GLN A 153 -16.44 2.17 -2.80
C GLN A 153 -15.20 1.41 -2.28
N GLU A 154 -14.06 2.10 -2.20
CA GLU A 154 -12.77 1.49 -1.83
C GLU A 154 -12.45 1.61 -0.32
N GLN A 155 -13.12 2.53 0.40
CA GLN A 155 -12.89 2.73 1.84
C GLN A 155 -13.08 1.45 2.67
N THR A 156 -14.12 0.66 2.37
CA THR A 156 -14.37 -0.62 3.08
C THR A 156 -13.22 -1.61 2.85
N PHE A 157 -12.77 -1.71 1.60
CA PHE A 157 -11.68 -2.60 1.21
C PHE A 157 -10.39 -2.24 1.97
N GLN A 158 -10.03 -0.95 1.98
CA GLN A 158 -8.82 -0.48 2.65
C GLN A 158 -8.89 -0.64 4.17
N LEU A 159 -10.08 -0.46 4.76
CA LEU A 159 -10.30 -0.73 6.17
C LEU A 159 -10.09 -2.21 6.52
N LEU A 160 -10.66 -3.13 5.74
CA LEU A 160 -10.49 -4.57 5.95
C LEU A 160 -9.05 -5.02 5.75
N LYS A 161 -8.37 -4.47 4.75
CA LYS A 161 -6.93 -4.68 4.53
C LYS A 161 -6.11 -4.27 5.75
N LEU A 162 -6.35 -3.07 6.27
CA LEU A 162 -5.65 -2.55 7.46
C LEU A 162 -5.97 -3.38 8.71
N TRP A 163 -7.24 -3.69 8.94
CA TRP A 163 -7.69 -4.51 10.06
C TRP A 163 -7.03 -5.89 10.06
N LYS A 164 -7.02 -6.59 8.92
CA LYS A 164 -6.39 -7.91 8.77
C LYS A 164 -4.91 -7.84 9.12
N HIS A 165 -4.20 -6.80 8.63
CA HIS A 165 -2.78 -6.64 8.92
C HIS A 165 -2.51 -6.40 10.41
N GLN A 166 -3.29 -5.51 11.04
CA GLN A 166 -3.16 -5.16 12.46
C GLN A 166 -3.47 -6.35 13.38
N ASN A 167 -4.39 -7.24 12.97
CA ASN A 167 -4.87 -8.34 13.81
C ASN A 167 -4.37 -9.72 13.38
N LYS A 168 -3.40 -9.81 12.47
CA LYS A 168 -2.90 -11.08 11.90
C LYS A 168 -2.49 -12.13 12.94
N ASP A 169 -2.06 -11.69 14.12
CA ASP A 169 -1.56 -12.56 15.19
C ASP A 169 -2.66 -13.00 16.19
N GLN A 170 -3.89 -12.49 16.05
CA GLN A 170 -5.06 -12.88 16.87
C GLN A 170 -5.64 -14.21 16.39
N ASP A 171 -6.02 -15.12 17.29
CA ASP A 171 -6.37 -16.49 16.93
C ASP A 171 -7.59 -16.63 16.00
N LEU A 172 -8.65 -15.83 16.23
CA LEU A 172 -9.81 -15.81 15.33
C LEU A 172 -9.41 -15.31 13.92
N VAL A 173 -8.56 -14.29 13.85
CA VAL A 173 -8.12 -13.70 12.58
C VAL A 173 -7.14 -14.63 11.87
N LYS A 174 -6.28 -15.35 12.60
CA LYS A 174 -5.46 -16.44 12.03
C LYS A 174 -6.32 -17.49 11.35
N LYS A 175 -7.44 -17.91 11.97
CA LYS A 175 -8.37 -18.87 11.36
C LYS A 175 -8.98 -18.32 10.06
N ILE A 176 -9.39 -17.06 10.05
CA ILE A 176 -9.89 -16.38 8.83
C ILE A 176 -8.80 -16.36 7.74
N ILE A 177 -7.57 -16.00 8.10
CA ILE A 177 -6.42 -15.97 7.17
C ILE A 177 -6.13 -17.38 6.64
N GLN A 178 -6.15 -18.41 7.48
CA GLN A 178 -5.95 -19.80 7.07
C GLN A 178 -7.02 -20.27 6.06
N ASP A 179 -8.28 -19.93 6.29
CA ASP A 179 -9.36 -20.25 5.35
C ASP A 179 -9.18 -19.52 3.99
N ILE A 180 -8.66 -18.29 4.00
CA ILE A 180 -8.28 -17.56 2.78
C ILE A 180 -7.09 -18.24 2.10
N ASP A 181 -6.07 -18.67 2.84
CA ASP A 181 -4.90 -19.36 2.30
C ASP A 181 -5.27 -20.68 1.60
N LEU A 182 -6.29 -21.39 2.09
CA LEU A 182 -6.83 -22.58 1.41
C LEU A 182 -7.42 -22.24 0.02
N CYS A 183 -8.07 -21.08 -0.10
CA CYS A 183 -8.51 -20.56 -1.39
C CYS A 183 -7.30 -20.21 -2.29
N GLU A 184 -6.29 -19.53 -1.75
CA GLU A 184 -5.09 -19.16 -2.50
C GLU A 184 -4.32 -20.37 -3.01
N ASN A 185 -4.21 -21.42 -2.22
CA ASN A 185 -3.61 -22.69 -2.66
C ASN A 185 -4.34 -23.27 -3.88
N SER A 186 -5.66 -23.08 -3.98
CA SER A 186 -6.46 -23.52 -5.14
C SER A 186 -6.22 -22.62 -6.35
N VAL A 187 -6.10 -21.31 -6.16
CA VAL A 187 -5.69 -20.35 -7.20
C VAL A 187 -4.29 -20.69 -7.73
N GLN A 188 -3.35 -20.97 -6.85
CA GLN A 188 -1.98 -21.32 -7.21
C GLN A 188 -1.91 -22.64 -7.99
N ARG A 189 -2.80 -23.62 -7.74
CA ARG A 189 -2.90 -24.82 -8.59
C ARG A 189 -3.36 -24.50 -10.01
N HIS A 190 -4.17 -23.47 -10.20
CA HIS A 190 -4.60 -23.04 -11.53
C HIS A 190 -3.54 -22.19 -12.25
N LEU A 191 -2.81 -21.33 -11.53
CA LEU A 191 -1.93 -20.33 -12.13
C LEU A 191 -0.42 -20.59 -11.95
N GLY A 192 -0.03 -21.35 -10.94
CA GLY A 192 1.36 -21.49 -10.47
C GLY A 192 2.29 -22.29 -11.37
N HIS A 193 1.76 -23.04 -12.33
CA HIS A 193 2.55 -23.82 -13.29
C HIS A 193 2.74 -23.09 -14.63
N MET A 194 2.30 -21.84 -14.73
CA MET A 194 2.38 -21.10 -15.98
C MET A 194 3.75 -20.46 -16.16
N ASN A 195 4.33 -20.65 -17.34
CA ASN A 195 5.55 -20.00 -17.75
C ASN A 195 5.26 -19.15 -18.98
N LEU A 196 5.08 -17.86 -18.76
CA LEU A 196 4.80 -16.87 -19.80
C LEU A 196 6.08 -16.15 -20.17
N THR A 197 6.25 -15.85 -21.45
CA THR A 197 7.31 -14.95 -21.90
C THR A 197 6.98 -13.51 -21.51
N PHE A 198 8.01 -12.65 -21.50
CA PHE A 198 7.85 -11.23 -21.24
C PHE A 198 6.80 -10.58 -22.17
N GLU A 199 6.85 -10.86 -23.47
CA GLU A 199 5.88 -10.33 -24.45
C GLU A 199 4.44 -10.79 -24.17
N GLN A 200 4.27 -12.03 -23.70
CA GLN A 200 2.95 -12.53 -23.31
C GLN A 200 2.46 -11.85 -22.03
N LEU A 201 3.33 -11.59 -21.04
CA LEU A 201 2.97 -10.81 -19.85
C LEU A 201 2.55 -9.38 -20.23
N CYS A 202 3.29 -8.73 -21.13
CA CYS A 202 2.91 -7.42 -21.67
C CYS A 202 1.55 -7.47 -22.36
N SER A 203 1.32 -8.45 -23.24
CA SER A 203 0.03 -8.64 -23.93
C SER A 203 -1.13 -8.84 -22.95
N LEU A 204 -0.91 -9.60 -21.87
CA LEU A 204 -1.90 -9.80 -20.81
C LEU A 204 -2.22 -8.48 -20.09
N MET A 205 -1.20 -7.72 -19.69
CA MET A 205 -1.40 -6.44 -19.01
C MET A 205 -2.04 -5.38 -19.91
N GLU A 206 -1.69 -5.36 -21.20
CA GLU A 206 -2.31 -4.46 -22.18
C GLU A 206 -3.78 -4.78 -22.43
N SER A 207 -4.19 -6.04 -22.29
CA SER A 207 -5.59 -6.44 -22.47
C SER A 207 -6.52 -6.05 -21.30
N LEU A 208 -5.97 -5.73 -20.12
CA LEU A 208 -6.75 -5.31 -18.96
C LEU A 208 -7.31 -3.89 -19.15
N PRO A 209 -8.51 -3.58 -18.63
CA PRO A 209 -9.08 -2.24 -18.73
C PRO A 209 -8.37 -1.24 -17.78
N GLY A 210 -8.66 0.05 -17.93
CA GLY A 210 -8.16 1.09 -17.03
C GLY A 210 -6.67 1.44 -17.21
N LYS A 211 -6.04 1.89 -16.13
CA LYS A 211 -4.63 2.29 -16.08
C LYS A 211 -3.74 1.06 -16.19
N LYS A 212 -2.76 1.11 -17.10
CA LYS A 212 -1.87 -0.01 -17.41
C LYS A 212 -0.76 -0.16 -16.36
N VAL A 213 -0.32 -1.40 -16.16
CA VAL A 213 0.94 -1.70 -15.48
C VAL A 213 2.06 -1.38 -16.46
N THR A 214 3.08 -0.63 -16.04
CA THR A 214 4.10 -0.17 -16.99
C THR A 214 5.06 -1.31 -17.34
N THR A 215 5.75 -1.17 -18.46
CA THR A 215 6.74 -2.15 -18.90
C THR A 215 7.86 -2.34 -17.87
N GLU A 216 8.25 -1.27 -17.16
CA GLU A 216 9.25 -1.33 -16.08
C GLU A 216 8.75 -2.14 -14.89
N ASP A 217 7.48 -1.96 -14.49
CA ASP A 217 6.85 -2.75 -13.43
C ASP A 217 6.80 -4.25 -13.81
N ILE A 218 6.58 -4.55 -15.10
CA ILE A 218 6.59 -5.93 -15.62
C ILE A 218 8.00 -6.52 -15.58
N GLU A 219 9.00 -5.77 -16.02
CA GLU A 219 10.40 -6.21 -15.99
C GLU A 219 10.91 -6.42 -14.55
N GLN A 220 10.52 -5.55 -13.62
CA GLN A 220 10.82 -5.75 -12.20
C GLN A 220 10.14 -7.01 -11.66
N THR A 221 8.90 -7.28 -12.07
CA THR A 221 8.16 -8.47 -11.66
C THR A 221 8.82 -9.75 -12.16
N THR A 222 9.31 -9.80 -13.41
CA THR A 222 10.00 -10.99 -13.93
C THR A 222 11.35 -11.24 -13.24
N LYS A 223 12.01 -10.18 -12.75
CA LYS A 223 13.27 -10.28 -11.97
C LYS A 223 13.03 -10.68 -10.51
N ALA A 224 11.92 -10.25 -9.92
CA ALA A 224 11.64 -10.42 -8.50
C ALA A 224 10.80 -11.65 -8.15
N CYS A 225 10.03 -12.20 -9.11
CA CYS A 225 9.03 -13.24 -8.88
C CYS A 225 9.32 -14.51 -9.68
N THR A 226 8.96 -15.67 -9.12
CA THR A 226 8.95 -16.92 -9.87
C THR A 226 7.87 -16.89 -10.96
N SER A 227 8.02 -17.69 -12.02
CA SER A 227 7.05 -17.74 -13.13
C SER A 227 5.60 -17.95 -12.67
N GLY A 228 5.41 -18.82 -11.67
CA GLY A 228 4.10 -19.10 -11.07
C GLY A 228 3.48 -17.95 -10.25
N GLU A 229 4.25 -16.91 -9.90
CA GLU A 229 3.78 -15.77 -9.12
C GLU A 229 3.62 -14.49 -9.98
N GLN A 230 4.26 -14.44 -11.15
CA GLN A 230 4.32 -13.24 -11.99
C GLN A 230 2.92 -12.70 -12.34
N ILE A 231 1.99 -13.55 -12.77
CA ILE A 231 0.62 -13.11 -13.09
C ILE A 231 -0.06 -12.51 -11.86
N LEU A 232 0.02 -13.19 -10.72
CA LEU A 232 -0.62 -12.74 -9.47
C LEU A 232 -0.06 -11.39 -9.00
N LYS A 233 1.26 -11.22 -9.10
CA LYS A 233 1.91 -9.94 -8.79
C LYS A 233 1.49 -8.82 -9.73
N LEU A 234 1.44 -9.08 -11.03
CA LEU A 234 1.01 -8.10 -12.01
C LEU A 234 -0.45 -7.69 -11.81
N LEU A 235 -1.34 -8.64 -11.50
CA LEU A 235 -2.73 -8.34 -11.15
C LEU A 235 -2.84 -7.51 -9.87
N SER A 236 -2.02 -7.82 -8.85
CA SER A 236 -1.94 -6.99 -7.64
C SER A 236 -1.47 -5.56 -7.94
N LEU A 237 -0.52 -5.37 -8.86
CA LEU A 237 -0.08 -4.04 -9.29
C LEU A 237 -1.16 -3.30 -10.08
N TRP A 238 -1.86 -4.00 -10.97
CA TRP A 238 -2.98 -3.44 -11.72
C TRP A 238 -4.08 -2.94 -10.78
N ARG A 239 -4.44 -3.71 -9.74
CA ARG A 239 -5.42 -3.27 -8.72
C ARG A 239 -4.99 -1.98 -8.04
N VAL A 240 -3.74 -1.86 -7.62
CA VAL A 240 -3.23 -0.64 -6.95
C VAL A 240 -3.45 0.60 -7.83
N LYS A 241 -3.31 0.47 -9.16
CA LYS A 241 -3.55 1.57 -10.10
C LYS A 241 -5.04 1.80 -10.41
N ASN A 242 -5.89 0.80 -10.18
CA ASN A 242 -7.30 0.79 -10.58
C ASN A 242 -8.23 0.46 -9.40
N GLY A 243 -8.00 1.07 -8.24
CA GLY A 243 -8.62 0.72 -6.95
C GLY A 243 -10.11 0.38 -7.00
N ASP A 244 -10.95 1.13 -7.72
CA ASP A 244 -12.40 0.87 -7.78
C ASP A 244 -12.82 -0.31 -8.68
N GLN A 245 -11.88 -0.86 -9.47
CA GLN A 245 -12.15 -1.95 -10.39
C GLN A 245 -11.93 -3.31 -9.73
N ASP A 246 -12.70 -4.29 -10.17
CA ASP A 246 -12.63 -5.69 -9.72
C ASP A 246 -11.69 -6.46 -10.65
N THR A 247 -10.65 -7.07 -10.08
CA THR A 247 -9.63 -7.81 -10.85
C THR A 247 -10.23 -8.98 -11.64
N LEU A 248 -11.27 -9.65 -11.14
CA LEU A 248 -11.95 -10.71 -11.88
C LEU A 248 -12.74 -10.17 -13.06
N LYS A 249 -13.40 -9.02 -12.91
CA LYS A 249 -14.04 -8.30 -14.03
C LYS A 249 -13.01 -7.82 -15.05
N GLY A 250 -11.88 -7.30 -14.58
CA GLY A 250 -10.74 -6.93 -15.42
C GLY A 250 -10.20 -8.11 -16.23
N LEU A 251 -9.99 -9.27 -15.58
CA LEU A 251 -9.55 -10.49 -16.24
C LEU A 251 -10.59 -11.03 -17.24
N MET A 252 -11.88 -10.96 -16.92
CA MET A 252 -12.93 -11.34 -17.88
C MET A 252 -12.91 -10.44 -19.12
N HIS A 253 -12.66 -9.14 -18.95
CA HIS A 253 -12.46 -8.21 -20.06
C HIS A 253 -11.22 -8.62 -20.87
N ALA A 254 -10.06 -8.75 -20.23
CA ALA A 254 -8.81 -9.19 -20.86
C ALA A 254 -8.99 -10.46 -21.71
N LEU A 255 -9.63 -11.49 -21.16
CA LEU A 255 -9.87 -12.76 -21.86
C LEU A 255 -10.74 -12.66 -23.12
N LYS A 256 -11.54 -11.59 -23.27
CA LYS A 256 -12.28 -11.31 -24.51
C LYS A 256 -11.36 -10.71 -25.59
N HIS A 257 -10.37 -9.90 -25.19
CA HIS A 257 -9.47 -9.17 -26.08
C HIS A 257 -8.16 -9.93 -26.40
N LEU A 258 -7.74 -10.86 -25.54
CA LEU A 258 -6.54 -11.68 -25.74
C LEU A 258 -6.55 -12.54 -27.01
N LYS A 259 -7.72 -12.78 -27.60
CA LYS A 259 -7.83 -13.46 -28.90
C LYS A 259 -7.07 -12.75 -30.02
N MET A 260 -6.94 -11.43 -29.94
CA MET A 260 -6.25 -10.62 -30.94
C MET A 260 -4.72 -10.74 -30.86
N TYR A 261 -4.18 -11.24 -29.74
CA TYR A 261 -2.75 -11.27 -29.44
C TYR A 261 -2.11 -12.65 -29.60
N HIS A 262 -2.77 -13.60 -30.29
CA HIS A 262 -2.29 -14.99 -30.42
C HIS A 262 -1.91 -15.64 -29.07
N PHE A 263 -2.61 -15.24 -28.01
CA PHE A 263 -2.24 -15.58 -26.64
C PHE A 263 -2.44 -17.08 -26.35
N PRO A 264 -1.58 -17.72 -25.54
CA PRO A 264 -1.68 -19.16 -25.27
C PRO A 264 -3.06 -19.59 -24.76
N LYS A 265 -3.67 -20.56 -25.47
CA LYS A 265 -5.01 -21.06 -25.14
C LYS A 265 -5.04 -21.74 -23.76
N THR A 266 -3.98 -22.45 -23.40
CA THR A 266 -3.83 -23.12 -22.10
C THR A 266 -3.88 -22.10 -20.96
N VAL A 267 -3.11 -21.02 -21.06
CA VAL A 267 -3.10 -19.91 -20.08
C VAL A 267 -4.48 -19.25 -19.98
N SER A 268 -5.09 -18.95 -21.13
CA SER A 268 -6.45 -18.38 -21.18
C SER A 268 -7.48 -19.29 -20.47
N GLN A 269 -7.35 -20.60 -20.63
CA GLN A 269 -8.25 -21.57 -20.01
C GLN A 269 -8.02 -21.65 -18.49
N SER A 270 -6.77 -21.59 -18.03
CA SER A 270 -6.41 -21.54 -16.61
C SER A 270 -6.92 -20.27 -15.92
N LEU A 271 -6.80 -19.11 -16.57
CA LEU A 271 -7.39 -17.85 -16.10
C LEU A 271 -8.92 -17.96 -15.99
N ARG A 272 -9.60 -18.53 -17.01
CA ARG A 272 -11.05 -18.79 -16.95
C ARG A 272 -11.45 -19.79 -15.86
N LYS A 273 -10.62 -20.78 -15.55
CA LYS A 273 -10.86 -21.71 -14.44
C LYS A 273 -10.78 -20.97 -13.11
N THR A 274 -9.78 -20.11 -12.94
CA THR A 274 -9.61 -19.28 -11.74
C THR A 274 -10.79 -18.35 -11.50
N ILE A 275 -11.25 -17.64 -12.53
CA ILE A 275 -12.44 -16.77 -12.43
C ILE A 275 -13.68 -17.59 -12.03
N ARG A 276 -13.91 -18.74 -12.70
CA ARG A 276 -15.05 -19.62 -12.36
C ARG A 276 -14.96 -20.20 -10.96
N PHE A 277 -13.75 -20.52 -10.49
CA PHE A 277 -13.51 -20.99 -9.13
C PHE A 277 -13.88 -19.91 -8.11
N LEU A 278 -13.39 -18.68 -8.29
CA LEU A 278 -13.64 -17.57 -7.36
C LEU A 278 -15.11 -17.10 -7.36
N HIS A 279 -15.84 -17.29 -8.46
CA HIS A 279 -17.29 -17.08 -8.55
C HIS A 279 -18.12 -18.33 -8.21
N SER A 280 -17.50 -19.45 -7.83
CA SER A 280 -18.23 -20.67 -7.54
C SER A 280 -19.07 -20.55 -6.28
N PHE A 281 -20.13 -21.36 -6.19
CA PHE A 281 -20.95 -21.45 -4.99
C PHE A 281 -20.14 -21.82 -3.74
N THR A 282 -19.09 -22.65 -3.89
CA THR A 282 -18.18 -23.01 -2.80
C THR A 282 -17.46 -21.79 -2.24
N MET A 283 -16.95 -20.93 -3.12
CA MET A 283 -16.27 -19.69 -2.71
C MET A 283 -17.24 -18.67 -2.13
N TYR A 284 -18.45 -18.55 -2.70
CA TYR A 284 -19.52 -17.76 -2.10
C TYR A 284 -19.81 -18.20 -0.65
N ARG A 285 -19.99 -19.50 -0.40
CA ARG A 285 -20.21 -20.01 0.97
C ARG A 285 -19.04 -19.74 1.90
N LEU A 286 -17.80 -19.83 1.39
CA LEU A 286 -16.61 -19.48 2.15
C LEU A 286 -16.64 -18.00 2.54
N TYR A 287 -16.85 -17.08 1.59
CA TYR A 287 -16.90 -15.65 1.88
C TYR A 287 -18.04 -15.29 2.84
N GLN A 288 -19.21 -15.91 2.67
CA GLN A 288 -20.33 -15.73 3.59
C GLN A 288 -19.98 -16.20 5.01
N LYS A 289 -19.37 -17.40 5.15
CA LYS A 289 -18.91 -17.91 6.45
C LYS A 289 -17.91 -16.95 7.09
N LEU A 290 -16.88 -16.54 6.35
CA LEU A 290 -15.84 -15.64 6.84
C LEU A 290 -16.40 -14.27 7.22
N PHE A 291 -17.35 -13.75 6.45
CA PHE A 291 -18.01 -12.47 6.75
C PHE A 291 -18.84 -12.56 8.03
N LEU A 292 -19.57 -13.66 8.24
CA LEU A 292 -20.32 -13.91 9.48
C LEU A 292 -19.40 -14.12 10.69
N GLU A 293 -18.30 -14.86 10.54
CA GLU A 293 -17.27 -15.01 11.59
C GLU A 293 -16.62 -13.66 11.92
N MET A 294 -16.49 -12.76 10.94
CA MET A 294 -15.92 -11.43 11.11
C MET A 294 -16.86 -10.47 11.86
N ILE A 295 -18.12 -10.35 11.46
CA ILE A 295 -19.05 -9.36 12.06
C ILE A 295 -19.88 -9.92 13.22
N GLY A 296 -19.84 -11.23 13.45
CA GLY A 296 -20.66 -11.93 14.45
C GLY A 296 -22.16 -11.92 14.12
N ASN A 297 -22.98 -12.42 15.05
CA ASN A 297 -24.45 -12.44 14.92
C ASN A 297 -25.13 -11.05 15.06
N GLN A 298 -24.35 -9.98 15.25
CA GLN A 298 -24.87 -8.63 15.58
C GLN A 298 -25.37 -7.86 14.34
N VAL A 299 -25.06 -8.31 13.12
CA VAL A 299 -25.49 -7.66 11.86
C VAL A 299 -26.49 -8.56 11.11
N GLN A 300 -27.60 -8.92 11.77
CA GLN A 300 -28.69 -9.67 11.14
C GLN A 300 -29.53 -8.84 10.14
N SER A 301 -29.24 -7.55 9.95
CA SER A 301 -30.13 -6.63 9.20
C SER A 301 -29.56 -6.07 7.89
N VAL A 302 -28.31 -6.34 7.52
CA VAL A 302 -27.82 -5.95 6.18
C VAL A 302 -28.21 -7.06 5.21
N LYS A 303 -29.32 -6.86 4.48
CA LYS A 303 -29.67 -7.68 3.31
C LYS A 303 -28.50 -7.62 2.32
N ILE A 304 -27.61 -8.60 2.40
CA ILE A 304 -26.60 -8.87 1.37
C ILE A 304 -27.41 -9.24 0.13
N SER A 305 -27.51 -8.31 -0.82
CA SER A 305 -28.12 -8.61 -2.10
C SER A 305 -27.27 -9.65 -2.80
N CYS A 306 -27.82 -10.84 -2.98
CA CYS A 306 -27.29 -11.86 -3.86
C CYS A 306 -27.06 -11.24 -5.25
N LEU A 307 -25.85 -11.43 -5.79
CA LEU A 307 -25.54 -11.29 -7.21
C LEU A 307 -25.36 -12.69 -7.79
#